data_AF-A0AAJ0CP24-F1
#
_entry.id   AF-A0AAJ0CP24-F1
#
_cell.length_a   1.000
_cell.length_b   1.000
_cell.length_c   1.000
_cell.angle_alpha   90.00
_cell.angle_beta   90.00
_cell.angle_gamma   90.00
#
_symmetry.space_group_name_H-M   'P 1'
#
loop_
_entity.id
_entity.type
_entity.pdbx_description
1 polymer ?
#
loop_
_entity_poly.entity_id
_entity_poly.type
_entity_poly.pdbx_seq_one_letter_code
_entity_poly.pdbx_strand_id
1 'polypeptide(L)'
;MEQNHDVADSEQAIQNEIAELEQRLAAAKVRLNKTCLASSDNGSLASPSSKSPLDSPTHYLLLLSDSQLPIGSFAFSSGLESYLAHSPRRTTFSSFLPLSLSSFAATTLPFVLAGHRDPSSLVSLDDQLDAAVICTVGRRASVAQGRALLSIWERSFSKTLPRTANLGVLREFSSLLRDGSADEVPPVSAHLAPLFGVICAIVGLTVQQTAYMYMVSHVKALVSAAVRASMFGPYQAQKVLAGEEVQRLITRVIEREWDTRVEEAGQSVPVMDLWIGRHELLYSRIFNS
;
A
#
# COMPACT_ATOMS: atom_id res chain seq x y z
N MET A 1 24.53 7.16 45.35
CA MET A 1 24.42 5.80 44.78
C MET A 1 23.10 5.10 45.15
N GLU A 2 22.20 5.71 45.95
CA GLU A 2 20.97 5.06 46.42
C GLU A 2 19.73 5.22 45.49
N GLN A 3 19.72 6.14 44.53
CA GLN A 3 18.55 6.37 43.65
C GLN A 3 18.40 5.38 42.48
N ASN A 4 19.46 4.64 42.12
CA ASN A 4 19.40 3.67 41.01
C ASN A 4 18.85 2.29 41.41
N HIS A 5 18.69 2.02 42.70
CA HIS A 5 18.20 0.72 43.17
C HIS A 5 16.67 0.65 43.14
N ASP A 6 15.99 1.74 43.55
CA ASP A 6 14.51 1.81 43.58
C ASP A 6 13.86 1.77 42.19
N VAL A 7 14.51 2.32 41.16
CA VAL A 7 13.96 2.31 39.78
C VAL A 7 14.07 0.91 39.15
N ALA A 8 15.17 0.20 39.42
CA ALA A 8 15.38 -1.15 38.91
C ALA A 8 14.40 -2.16 39.55
N ASP A 9 14.08 -2.00 40.84
CA ASP A 9 13.06 -2.81 41.52
C ASP A 9 11.65 -2.54 40.96
N SER A 10 11.35 -1.31 40.55
CA SER A 10 10.07 -0.98 39.91
C SER A 10 9.94 -1.56 38.51
N GLU A 11 11.00 -1.57 37.70
CA GLU A 11 10.98 -2.19 36.36
C GLU A 11 10.86 -3.72 36.46
N GLN A 12 11.56 -4.34 37.41
CA GLN A 12 11.47 -5.77 37.64
C GLN A 12 10.08 -6.18 38.15
N ALA A 13 9.45 -5.36 39.00
CA ALA A 13 8.07 -5.57 39.45
C ALA A 13 7.09 -5.54 38.28
N ILE A 14 7.22 -4.56 37.36
CA ILE A 14 6.38 -4.45 36.15
C ILE A 14 6.60 -5.64 35.21
N GLN A 15 7.84 -6.09 35.02
CA GLN A 15 8.14 -7.27 34.19
C GLN A 15 7.53 -8.55 34.77
N ASN A 16 7.58 -8.71 36.09
CA ASN A 16 6.95 -9.84 36.77
C ASN A 16 5.41 -9.79 36.65
N GLU A 17 4.81 -8.60 36.75
CA GLU A 17 3.38 -8.41 36.55
C GLU A 17 2.95 -8.74 35.11
N ILE A 18 3.72 -8.34 34.10
CA ILE A 18 3.48 -8.69 32.69
C ILE A 18 3.52 -10.21 32.51
N ALA A 19 4.55 -10.88 33.06
CA ALA A 19 4.67 -12.33 32.96
C ALA A 19 3.49 -13.08 33.61
N GLU A 20 3.00 -12.58 34.75
CA GLU A 20 1.82 -13.13 35.41
C GLU A 20 0.55 -12.95 34.56
N LEU A 21 0.37 -11.76 33.98
CA LEU A 21 -0.77 -11.46 33.11
C LEU A 21 -0.76 -12.31 31.83
N GLU A 22 0.40 -12.54 31.23
CA GLU A 22 0.55 -13.42 30.07
C GLU A 22 0.19 -14.87 30.42
N GLN A 23 0.61 -15.35 31.59
CA GLN A 23 0.26 -16.70 32.06
C GLN A 23 -1.25 -16.83 32.31
N ARG A 24 -1.87 -15.82 32.93
CA ARG A 24 -3.34 -15.78 33.13
C ARG A 24 -4.09 -15.75 31.80
N LEU A 25 -3.57 -15.01 30.81
CA LEU A 25 -4.14 -14.94 29.47
C LEU A 25 -4.01 -16.28 28.73
N ALA A 26 -2.87 -16.96 28.84
CA ALA A 26 -2.68 -18.31 28.30
C ALA A 26 -3.66 -19.32 28.92
N ALA A 27 -3.82 -19.30 30.25
CA ALA A 27 -4.79 -20.13 30.95
C ALA A 27 -6.24 -19.83 30.53
N ALA A 28 -6.59 -18.55 30.36
CA ALA A 28 -7.91 -18.15 29.88
C ALA A 28 -8.20 -18.63 28.45
N LYS A 29 -7.22 -18.54 27.53
CA LYS A 29 -7.33 -19.08 26.16
C LYS A 29 -7.52 -20.60 26.14
N VAL A 30 -6.83 -21.34 27.00
CA VAL A 30 -7.00 -22.80 27.11
C VAL A 30 -8.39 -23.15 27.61
N ARG A 31 -8.93 -22.41 28.60
CA ARG A 31 -10.32 -22.61 29.06
C ARG A 31 -11.32 -22.30 27.96
N LEU A 32 -11.14 -21.20 27.22
CA LEU A 32 -12.01 -20.84 26.11
C LEU A 32 -12.04 -21.93 25.03
N ASN A 33 -10.87 -22.48 24.67
CA ASN A 33 -10.78 -23.59 23.73
C ASN A 33 -11.46 -24.87 24.26
N LYS A 34 -11.32 -25.18 25.56
CA LYS A 34 -12.00 -26.32 26.19
C LYS A 34 -13.52 -26.15 26.23
N THR A 35 -14.02 -24.94 26.51
CA THR A 35 -15.47 -24.64 26.46
C THR A 35 -16.00 -24.77 25.03
N CYS A 36 -15.22 -24.34 24.03
CA CYS A 36 -15.57 -24.48 22.62
C CYS A 36 -15.59 -25.95 22.16
N LEU A 37 -14.70 -26.79 22.71
CA LEU A 37 -14.66 -28.24 22.45
C LEU A 37 -15.81 -28.98 23.14
N ALA A 38 -16.19 -28.60 24.37
CA ALA A 38 -17.31 -29.21 25.10
C ALA A 38 -18.68 -28.93 24.46
N SER A 39 -18.82 -27.84 23.69
CA SER A 39 -20.01 -27.58 22.88
C SER A 39 -20.10 -28.38 21.58
N SER A 40 -19.06 -29.14 21.19
CA SER A 40 -19.00 -29.89 19.92
C SER A 40 -19.22 -31.40 20.07
N ASP A 41 -19.53 -31.90 21.27
CA ASP A 41 -19.62 -33.35 21.56
C ASP A 41 -21.00 -33.98 21.24
N ASN A 42 -21.82 -33.33 20.41
CA ASN A 42 -22.97 -33.97 19.76
C ASN A 42 -22.67 -34.16 18.27
N GLY A 43 -22.46 -35.42 17.89
CA GLY A 43 -21.93 -35.87 16.61
C GLY A 43 -22.44 -35.16 15.36
N SER A 44 -21.53 -34.50 14.66
CA SER A 44 -21.55 -34.28 13.22
C SER A 44 -20.11 -34.04 12.79
N LEU A 45 -19.68 -34.62 11.67
CA LEU A 45 -18.36 -34.40 11.07
C LEU A 45 -18.04 -32.90 11.11
N ALA A 46 -16.97 -32.53 11.80
CA ALA A 46 -16.53 -31.15 11.94
C ALA A 46 -16.28 -30.55 10.55
N SER A 47 -17.26 -29.80 10.05
CA SER A 47 -17.08 -28.86 8.98
C SER A 47 -16.14 -27.76 9.48
N PRO A 48 -15.20 -27.27 8.65
CA PRO A 48 -14.33 -26.18 9.05
C PRO A 48 -15.20 -25.01 9.49
N SER A 49 -14.97 -24.51 10.72
CA SER A 49 -15.78 -23.46 11.35
C SER A 49 -16.12 -22.38 10.34
N SER A 50 -17.40 -22.25 10.01
CA SER A 50 -17.89 -21.26 9.05
C SER A 50 -17.85 -19.86 9.66
N LYS A 51 -16.66 -19.28 9.77
CA LYS A 51 -16.56 -17.86 9.45
C LYS A 51 -16.93 -17.79 7.98
N SER A 52 -17.90 -16.96 7.63
CA SER A 52 -18.29 -16.85 6.23
C SER A 52 -17.02 -16.52 5.42
N PRO A 53 -16.81 -17.06 4.20
CA PRO A 53 -15.65 -16.70 3.37
C PRO A 53 -15.50 -15.18 3.15
N LEU A 54 -16.57 -14.43 3.42
CA LEU A 54 -16.69 -12.98 3.34
C LEU A 54 -16.09 -12.24 4.56
N ASP A 55 -15.81 -12.92 5.67
CA ASP A 55 -15.25 -12.31 6.89
C ASP A 55 -13.71 -12.25 6.89
N SER A 56 -13.05 -12.90 5.94
CA SER A 56 -11.58 -12.89 5.84
C SER A 56 -11.10 -11.81 4.87
N PRO A 57 -10.28 -10.84 5.32
CA PRO A 57 -9.79 -9.76 4.47
C PRO A 57 -8.83 -10.29 3.36
N THR A 58 -8.41 -11.55 3.45
CA THR A 58 -7.58 -12.23 2.44
C THR A 58 -8.19 -12.16 1.04
N HIS A 59 -9.52 -12.21 0.90
CA HIS A 59 -10.15 -12.09 -0.41
C HIS A 59 -9.83 -10.74 -1.06
N TYR A 60 -9.99 -9.64 -0.31
CA TYR A 60 -9.67 -8.30 -0.81
C TYR A 60 -8.17 -8.08 -1.01
N LEU A 61 -7.31 -8.70 -0.19
CA LEU A 61 -5.86 -8.71 -0.43
C LEU A 61 -5.55 -9.27 -1.82
N LEU A 62 -6.13 -10.43 -2.16
CA LEU A 62 -5.91 -11.06 -3.46
C LEU A 62 -6.40 -10.18 -4.61
N LEU A 63 -7.62 -9.63 -4.50
CA LEU A 63 -8.20 -8.75 -5.53
C LEU A 63 -7.40 -7.45 -5.74
N LEU A 64 -7.01 -6.79 -4.66
CA LEU A 64 -6.25 -5.53 -4.71
C LEU A 64 -4.79 -5.75 -5.15
N SER A 65 -4.23 -6.95 -4.91
CA SER A 65 -2.87 -7.32 -5.35
C SER A 65 -2.81 -7.83 -6.78
N ASP A 66 -3.96 -7.98 -7.45
CA ASP A 66 -4.06 -8.55 -8.79
C ASP A 66 -3.51 -7.56 -9.84
N SER A 67 -2.65 -8.07 -10.72
CA SER A 67 -2.18 -7.35 -11.89
C SER A 67 -3.29 -6.97 -12.89
N GLN A 68 -4.43 -7.63 -12.86
CA GLN A 68 -5.55 -7.32 -13.74
C GLN A 68 -6.50 -6.27 -13.16
N LEU A 69 -6.22 -5.74 -11.96
CA LEU A 69 -7.01 -4.66 -11.39
C LEU A 69 -7.00 -3.46 -12.37
N PRO A 70 -8.17 -2.99 -12.85
CA PRO A 70 -8.24 -2.03 -13.96
C PRO A 70 -7.98 -0.59 -13.51
N ILE A 71 -6.89 -0.37 -12.76
CA ILE A 71 -6.39 0.95 -12.37
C ILE A 71 -5.35 1.50 -13.35
N GLY A 72 -4.93 0.69 -14.33
CA GLY A 72 -4.01 1.12 -15.37
C GLY A 72 -2.54 1.19 -14.95
N SER A 73 -2.13 0.59 -13.82
CA SER A 73 -0.73 0.63 -13.36
C SER A 73 0.28 0.07 -14.38
N PHE A 74 -0.13 -0.86 -15.24
CA PHE A 74 0.69 -1.38 -16.35
C PHE A 74 0.81 -0.42 -17.52
N ALA A 75 0.02 0.64 -17.62
CA ALA A 75 0.22 1.64 -18.65
C ALA A 75 1.45 2.52 -18.37
N PHE A 76 1.95 2.56 -17.13
CA PHE A 76 3.03 3.46 -16.69
C PHE A 76 4.35 2.70 -16.51
N SER A 77 5.45 3.31 -16.94
CA SER A 77 6.81 2.77 -16.75
C SER A 77 7.52 3.29 -15.49
N SER A 78 6.91 4.29 -14.84
CA SER A 78 7.49 5.02 -13.70
C SER A 78 8.92 5.51 -13.97
N GLY A 79 9.18 5.99 -15.19
CA GLY A 79 10.47 6.53 -15.63
C GLY A 79 11.44 5.50 -16.20
N LEU A 80 11.11 4.20 -16.22
CA LEU A 80 12.00 3.17 -16.75
C LEU A 80 12.28 3.35 -18.24
N GLU A 81 11.28 3.71 -19.05
CA GLU A 81 11.48 3.93 -20.49
C GLU A 81 12.43 5.10 -20.74
N SER A 82 12.24 6.21 -20.04
CA SER A 82 13.14 7.35 -20.07
C SER A 82 14.55 7.01 -19.60
N TYR A 83 14.68 6.22 -18.53
CA TYR A 83 15.97 5.74 -18.03
C TYR A 83 16.73 4.98 -19.12
N LEU A 84 16.06 4.05 -19.80
CA LEU A 84 16.64 3.30 -20.91
C LEU A 84 17.04 4.20 -22.09
N ALA A 85 16.15 5.11 -22.49
CA ALA A 85 16.40 5.99 -23.63
C ALA A 85 17.57 6.97 -23.38
N HIS A 86 17.72 7.47 -22.16
CA HIS A 86 18.72 8.50 -21.83
C HIS A 86 20.05 7.93 -21.31
N SER A 87 20.12 6.63 -20.96
CA SER A 87 21.33 5.99 -20.41
C SER A 87 21.75 4.69 -21.13
N PRO A 88 21.83 4.66 -22.47
CA PRO A 88 21.86 3.43 -23.29
C PRO A 88 23.04 2.48 -23.04
N ARG A 89 24.11 2.91 -22.35
CA ARG A 89 25.32 2.11 -22.12
C ARG A 89 25.49 1.60 -20.68
N ARG A 90 24.60 1.96 -19.74
CA ARG A 90 24.74 1.63 -18.30
C ARG A 90 23.44 1.17 -17.64
N THR A 91 22.41 0.88 -18.42
CA THR A 91 21.08 0.59 -17.88
C THR A 91 20.89 -0.88 -17.52
N THR A 92 20.90 -1.19 -16.22
CA THR A 92 20.39 -2.45 -15.70
C THR A 92 19.16 -2.24 -14.84
N PHE A 93 18.27 -3.23 -14.83
CA PHE A 93 17.10 -3.20 -13.95
C PHE A 93 17.50 -3.27 -12.48
N SER A 94 18.56 -4.02 -12.17
CA SER A 94 19.13 -4.11 -10.82
C SER A 94 19.63 -2.77 -10.28
N SER A 95 20.08 -1.85 -11.15
CA SER A 95 20.46 -0.50 -10.74
C SER A 95 19.25 0.44 -10.62
N PHE A 96 18.22 0.25 -11.46
CA PHE A 96 17.03 1.10 -11.47
C PHE A 96 16.05 0.78 -10.35
N LEU A 97 15.82 -0.51 -10.05
CA LEU A 97 14.79 -0.94 -9.12
C LEU A 97 14.97 -0.36 -7.70
N PRO A 98 16.17 -0.37 -7.09
CA PRO A 98 16.35 0.24 -5.76
C PRO A 98 16.10 1.75 -5.75
N LEU A 99 16.48 2.46 -6.82
CA LEU A 99 16.24 3.90 -6.96
C LEU A 99 14.75 4.20 -7.08
N SER A 100 14.04 3.44 -7.92
CA SER A 100 12.61 3.58 -8.11
C SER A 100 11.83 3.23 -6.83
N LEU A 101 12.20 2.16 -6.12
CA LEU A 101 11.56 1.80 -4.86
C LEU A 101 11.82 2.82 -3.76
N SER A 102 13.05 3.31 -3.63
CA SER A 102 13.40 4.33 -2.64
C SER A 102 12.62 5.63 -2.88
N SER A 103 12.54 6.04 -4.14
CA SER A 103 11.82 7.25 -4.58
C SER A 103 10.32 7.13 -4.36
N PHE A 104 9.74 6.01 -4.82
CA PHE A 104 8.30 5.76 -4.67
C PHE A 104 7.91 5.65 -3.21
N ALA A 105 8.64 4.88 -2.39
CA ALA A 105 8.33 4.76 -0.97
C ALA A 105 8.37 6.11 -0.24
N ALA A 106 9.43 6.91 -0.43
CA ALA A 106 9.57 8.20 0.26
C ALA A 106 8.49 9.23 -0.11
N THR A 107 7.93 9.14 -1.32
CA THR A 107 6.94 10.10 -1.82
C THR A 107 5.49 9.68 -1.56
N THR A 108 5.21 8.37 -1.51
CA THR A 108 3.82 7.88 -1.46
C THR A 108 3.50 7.04 -0.23
N LEU A 109 4.46 6.32 0.34
CA LEU A 109 4.19 5.38 1.44
C LEU A 109 3.71 6.08 2.72
N PRO A 110 4.26 7.25 3.14
CA PRO A 110 3.72 8.01 4.26
C PRO A 110 2.22 8.33 4.11
N PHE A 111 1.77 8.68 2.90
CA PHE A 111 0.36 8.96 2.61
C PHE A 111 -0.52 7.70 2.63
N VAL A 112 -0.01 6.56 2.16
CA VAL A 112 -0.72 5.26 2.28
C VAL A 112 -0.90 4.89 3.76
N LEU A 113 0.16 5.01 4.56
CA LEU A 113 0.14 4.71 5.98
C LEU A 113 -0.77 5.66 6.75
N ALA A 114 -0.70 6.97 6.48
CA ALA A 114 -1.56 7.97 7.09
C ALA A 114 -3.03 7.73 6.75
N GLY A 115 -3.37 7.50 5.47
CA GLY A 115 -4.75 7.23 5.05
C GLY A 115 -5.29 5.91 5.61
N HIS A 116 -4.43 4.91 5.83
CA HIS A 116 -4.83 3.67 6.49
C HIS A 116 -5.10 3.87 7.99
N ARG A 117 -4.20 4.58 8.69
CA ARG A 117 -4.27 4.85 10.14
C ARG A 117 -5.44 5.77 10.50
N ASP A 118 -5.69 6.80 9.70
CA ASP A 118 -6.80 7.72 9.89
C ASP A 118 -7.55 7.98 8.57
N PRO A 119 -8.56 7.16 8.26
CA PRO A 119 -9.35 7.34 7.05
C PRO A 119 -10.07 8.69 6.95
N SER A 120 -10.38 9.35 8.07
CA SER A 120 -11.11 10.62 8.06
C SER A 120 -10.28 11.77 7.48
N SER A 121 -8.96 11.64 7.48
CA SER A 121 -8.02 12.62 6.94
C SER A 121 -7.86 12.62 5.42
N LEU A 122 -8.57 11.73 4.69
CA LEU A 122 -8.41 11.49 3.25
C LEU A 122 -8.37 12.77 2.40
N VAL A 123 -9.28 13.71 2.62
CA VAL A 123 -9.36 14.96 1.85
C VAL A 123 -8.08 15.80 2.04
N SER A 124 -7.63 15.94 3.28
CA SER A 124 -6.40 16.69 3.61
C SER A 124 -5.15 15.99 3.07
N LEU A 125 -5.10 14.66 3.15
CA LEU A 125 -3.98 13.89 2.61
C LEU A 125 -3.89 13.95 1.08
N ASP A 126 -5.04 13.98 0.40
CA ASP A 126 -5.12 14.12 -1.05
C ASP A 126 -4.59 15.49 -1.50
N ASP A 127 -5.01 16.56 -0.83
CA ASP A 127 -4.55 17.94 -1.10
C ASP A 127 -3.05 18.11 -0.82
N GLN A 128 -2.57 17.61 0.33
CA GLN A 128 -1.14 17.64 0.67
C GLN A 128 -0.28 16.88 -0.34
N LEU A 129 -0.74 15.71 -0.80
CA LEU A 129 -0.03 14.96 -1.83
C LEU A 129 -0.05 15.70 -3.18
N ASP A 130 -1.19 16.31 -3.55
CA ASP A 130 -1.28 17.11 -4.78
C ASP A 130 -0.27 18.27 -4.77
N ALA A 131 -0.14 18.94 -3.62
CA ALA A 131 0.81 20.02 -3.41
C ALA A 131 2.28 19.55 -3.38
N ALA A 132 2.55 18.33 -2.90
CA ALA A 132 3.90 17.78 -2.78
C ALA A 132 4.45 17.19 -4.09
N VAL A 133 3.58 16.75 -5.02
CA VAL A 133 4.03 16.13 -6.28
C VAL A 133 4.43 17.17 -7.31
N ILE A 134 5.74 17.37 -7.46
CA ILE A 134 6.33 18.33 -8.42
C ILE A 134 6.21 17.82 -9.87
N CYS A 135 6.44 16.52 -10.09
CA CYS A 135 6.44 15.93 -11.43
C CYS A 135 5.01 15.84 -11.99
N THR A 136 4.69 16.66 -12.99
CA THR A 136 3.35 16.72 -13.62
C THR A 136 2.91 15.39 -14.22
N VAL A 137 3.84 14.65 -14.82
CA VAL A 137 3.63 13.31 -15.36
C VAL A 137 3.26 12.33 -14.25
N GLY A 138 4.05 12.30 -13.17
CA GLY A 138 3.77 11.48 -11.98
C GLY A 138 2.45 11.85 -11.31
N ARG A 139 2.12 13.14 -11.23
CA ARG A 139 0.85 13.65 -10.70
C ARG A 139 -0.33 13.09 -11.49
N ARG A 140 -0.31 13.22 -12.83
CA ARG A 140 -1.38 12.68 -13.70
C ARG A 140 -1.52 11.17 -13.57
N ALA A 141 -0.41 10.43 -13.51
CA ALA A 141 -0.43 8.99 -13.32
C ALA A 141 -1.09 8.60 -11.98
N SER A 142 -0.71 9.27 -10.89
CA SER A 142 -1.27 9.03 -9.55
C SER A 142 -2.77 9.33 -9.49
N VAL A 143 -3.21 10.45 -10.08
CA VAL A 143 -4.64 10.82 -10.16
C VAL A 143 -5.43 9.86 -11.04
N ALA A 144 -4.91 9.47 -12.20
CA ALA A 144 -5.59 8.53 -13.09
C ALA A 144 -5.81 7.16 -12.40
N GLN A 145 -4.78 6.65 -11.72
CA GLN A 145 -4.86 5.38 -10.98
C GLN A 145 -5.82 5.47 -9.78
N GLY A 146 -5.77 6.57 -9.02
CA GLY A 146 -6.67 6.77 -7.87
C GLY A 146 -8.13 6.93 -8.28
N ARG A 147 -8.44 7.71 -9.31
CA ARG A 147 -9.80 7.82 -9.87
C ARG A 147 -10.34 6.49 -10.38
N ALA A 148 -9.51 5.71 -11.05
CA ALA A 148 -9.88 4.37 -11.48
C ALA A 148 -10.17 3.44 -10.29
N LEU A 149 -9.34 3.49 -9.24
CA LEU A 149 -9.56 2.73 -8.01
C LEU A 149 -10.88 3.12 -7.32
N LEU A 150 -11.17 4.42 -7.21
CA LEU A 150 -12.43 4.90 -6.67
C LEU A 150 -13.63 4.43 -7.50
N SER A 151 -13.52 4.42 -8.83
CA SER A 151 -14.59 3.91 -9.69
C SER A 151 -14.82 2.40 -9.49
N ILE A 152 -13.77 1.61 -9.28
CA ILE A 152 -13.90 0.17 -8.97
C ILE A 152 -14.58 -0.01 -7.62
N TRP A 153 -14.20 0.78 -6.63
CA TRP A 153 -14.80 0.78 -5.31
C TRP A 153 -16.32 1.02 -5.36
N GLU A 154 -16.76 2.08 -6.04
CA GLU A 154 -18.18 2.43 -6.16
C GLU A 154 -18.99 1.37 -6.92
N ARG A 155 -18.42 0.79 -7.97
CA ARG A 155 -19.15 -0.14 -8.85
C ARG A 155 -19.21 -1.55 -8.27
N SER A 156 -18.17 -1.97 -7.55
CA SER A 156 -17.95 -3.35 -7.13
C SER A 156 -17.87 -3.51 -5.61
N PHE A 157 -16.82 -3.02 -4.95
CA PHE A 157 -16.52 -3.38 -3.56
C PHE A 157 -17.54 -2.82 -2.56
N SER A 158 -17.97 -1.57 -2.71
CA SER A 158 -18.90 -0.93 -1.77
C SER A 158 -20.22 -1.67 -1.58
N LYS A 159 -20.63 -2.49 -2.55
CA LYS A 159 -21.87 -3.30 -2.51
C LYS A 159 -21.71 -4.64 -1.80
N THR A 160 -20.48 -5.15 -1.70
CA THR A 160 -20.17 -6.47 -1.14
C THR A 160 -19.73 -6.40 0.32
N LEU A 161 -19.33 -5.22 0.80
CA LEU A 161 -18.94 -5.05 2.20
C LEU A 161 -20.14 -5.04 3.16
N PRO A 162 -19.98 -5.56 4.39
CA PRO A 162 -20.96 -5.40 5.46
C PRO A 162 -21.28 -3.91 5.71
N ARG A 163 -22.55 -3.61 6.05
CA ARG A 163 -23.03 -2.24 6.32
C ARG A 163 -22.32 -1.51 7.47
N THR A 164 -21.53 -2.23 8.27
CA THR A 164 -20.74 -1.71 9.39
C THR A 164 -19.41 -1.07 8.96
N ALA A 165 -18.99 -1.26 7.71
CA ALA A 165 -17.78 -0.63 7.19
C ALA A 165 -17.95 0.91 7.14
N ASN A 166 -16.90 1.67 7.44
CA ASN A 166 -16.92 3.14 7.39
C ASN A 166 -16.93 3.66 5.94
N LEU A 167 -18.04 3.44 5.23
CA LEU A 167 -18.23 3.84 3.84
C LEU A 167 -18.51 5.35 3.69
N GLY A 168 -18.72 6.07 4.80
CA GLY A 168 -19.08 7.50 4.80
C GLY A 168 -17.99 8.35 4.17
N VAL A 169 -16.74 8.13 4.59
CA VAL A 169 -15.55 8.85 4.10
C VAL A 169 -15.44 8.80 2.58
N LEU A 170 -15.52 7.60 1.98
CA LEU A 170 -15.38 7.45 0.53
C LEU A 170 -16.58 8.00 -0.26
N ARG A 171 -17.77 8.02 0.35
CA ARG A 171 -18.96 8.63 -0.26
C ARG A 171 -18.84 10.15 -0.31
N GLU A 172 -18.41 10.76 0.80
CA GLU A 172 -18.13 12.19 0.89
C GLU A 172 -17.01 12.61 -0.07
N PHE A 173 -15.93 11.82 -0.12
CA PHE A 173 -14.84 12.06 -1.05
C PHE A 173 -15.30 12.01 -2.52
N SER A 174 -16.19 11.07 -2.86
CA SER A 174 -16.77 10.98 -4.20
C SER A 174 -17.70 12.15 -4.54
N SER A 175 -18.49 12.66 -3.58
CA SER A 175 -19.30 13.86 -3.83
C SER A 175 -18.43 15.07 -4.11
N LEU A 176 -17.36 15.27 -3.33
CA LEU A 176 -16.39 16.35 -3.55
C LEU A 176 -15.75 16.28 -4.95
N LEU A 177 -15.50 15.08 -5.46
CA LEU A 177 -14.96 14.89 -6.82
C LEU A 177 -15.95 15.29 -7.93
N ARG A 178 -17.27 15.23 -7.65
CA ARG A 178 -18.36 15.53 -8.60
C ARG A 178 -18.87 16.96 -8.49
N ASP A 179 -18.68 17.60 -7.34
CA ASP A 179 -19.13 18.97 -7.05
C ASP A 179 -18.31 20.04 -7.79
N GLY A 180 -17.24 19.66 -8.50
CA GLY A 180 -16.57 20.54 -9.45
C GLY A 180 -17.47 20.85 -10.64
N SER A 181 -17.86 22.11 -10.80
CA SER A 181 -18.47 22.58 -12.04
C SER A 181 -17.48 22.38 -13.20
N ALA A 182 -17.98 22.25 -14.45
CA ALA A 182 -17.13 21.91 -15.60
C ALA A 182 -15.96 22.89 -15.85
N ASP A 183 -16.01 24.10 -15.27
CA ASP A 183 -15.00 25.16 -15.37
C ASP A 183 -14.20 25.39 -14.06
N GLU A 184 -14.50 24.71 -12.95
CA GLU A 184 -13.78 24.86 -11.68
C GLU A 184 -12.90 23.65 -11.37
N VAL A 185 -11.72 23.91 -10.78
CA VAL A 185 -10.83 22.85 -10.31
C VAL A 185 -11.54 22.08 -9.19
N PRO A 186 -11.70 20.75 -9.32
CA PRO A 186 -12.33 19.97 -8.26
C PRO A 186 -11.58 20.14 -6.93
N PRO A 187 -12.29 20.16 -5.79
CA PRO A 187 -11.66 20.33 -4.47
C PRO A 187 -10.75 19.16 -4.07
N VAL A 188 -10.84 18.03 -4.77
CA VAL A 188 -10.01 16.85 -4.58
C VAL A 188 -9.53 16.28 -5.92
N SER A 189 -8.30 15.78 -5.93
CA SER A 189 -7.64 15.20 -7.09
C SER A 189 -7.91 13.70 -7.23
N ALA A 190 -8.04 12.97 -6.10
CA ALA A 190 -8.14 11.52 -6.01
C ALA A 190 -6.83 10.79 -6.40
N HIS A 191 -5.76 11.10 -5.69
CA HIS A 191 -4.48 10.40 -5.74
C HIS A 191 -4.57 8.96 -5.23
N LEU A 192 -3.78 8.08 -5.87
CA LEU A 192 -3.78 6.66 -5.53
C LEU A 192 -3.35 6.39 -4.09
N ALA A 193 -2.29 7.02 -3.60
CA ALA A 193 -1.65 6.66 -2.33
C ALA A 193 -2.58 6.77 -1.10
N PRO A 194 -3.14 7.95 -0.76
CA PRO A 194 -4.03 8.07 0.40
C PRO A 194 -5.30 7.24 0.21
N LEU A 195 -5.87 7.23 -1.00
CA LEU A 195 -7.07 6.47 -1.32
C LEU A 195 -6.89 4.95 -1.16
N PHE A 196 -5.74 4.42 -1.58
CA PHE A 196 -5.42 3.01 -1.44
C PHE A 196 -5.31 2.60 0.03
N GLY A 197 -4.66 3.44 0.86
CA GLY A 197 -4.58 3.25 2.31
C GLY A 197 -5.97 3.16 2.96
N VAL A 198 -6.84 4.13 2.65
CA VAL A 198 -8.23 4.19 3.15
C VAL A 198 -9.03 2.96 2.73
N ILE A 199 -8.99 2.59 1.46
CA ILE A 199 -9.72 1.42 0.95
C ILE A 199 -9.25 0.15 1.67
N CYS A 200 -7.94 -0.02 1.84
CA CYS A 200 -7.37 -1.18 2.54
C CYS A 200 -7.79 -1.24 4.02
N ALA A 201 -7.87 -0.09 4.70
CA ALA A 201 -8.38 -0.02 6.07
C ALA A 201 -9.86 -0.43 6.14
N ILE A 202 -10.69 0.05 5.21
CA ILE A 202 -12.13 -0.25 5.17
C ILE A 202 -12.39 -1.73 4.88
N VAL A 203 -11.60 -2.37 4.02
CA VAL A 203 -11.72 -3.83 3.75
C VAL A 203 -11.09 -4.72 4.83
N GLY A 204 -10.52 -4.12 5.89
CA GLY A 204 -9.99 -4.85 7.04
C GLY A 204 -8.58 -5.42 6.86
N LEU A 205 -7.80 -4.91 5.90
CA LEU A 205 -6.38 -5.28 5.79
C LEU A 205 -5.57 -4.59 6.87
N THR A 206 -4.54 -5.26 7.38
CA THR A 206 -3.62 -4.62 8.33
C THR A 206 -2.76 -3.57 7.63
N VAL A 207 -2.23 -2.62 8.39
CA VAL A 207 -1.34 -1.58 7.86
C VAL A 207 -0.08 -2.21 7.24
N GLN A 208 0.46 -3.29 7.82
CA GLN A 208 1.59 -4.04 7.28
C GLN A 208 1.26 -4.70 5.94
N GLN A 209 0.09 -5.36 5.83
CA GLN A 209 -0.37 -5.97 4.59
C GLN A 209 -0.54 -4.93 3.49
N THR A 210 -1.13 -3.78 3.85
CA THR A 210 -1.36 -2.65 2.95
C THR A 210 -0.06 -2.10 2.40
N ALA A 211 0.90 -1.78 3.27
CA ALA A 211 2.21 -1.25 2.89
C ALA A 211 2.96 -2.23 1.97
N TYR A 212 3.02 -3.52 2.35
CA TYR A 212 3.71 -4.53 1.56
C TYR A 212 3.04 -4.74 0.20
N MET A 213 1.71 -4.85 0.16
CA MET A 213 0.95 -4.99 -1.09
C MET A 213 1.17 -3.79 -2.01
N TYR A 214 1.12 -2.57 -1.48
CA TYR A 214 1.34 -1.35 -2.24
C TYR A 214 2.72 -1.34 -2.91
N MET A 215 3.77 -1.65 -2.15
CA MET A 215 5.14 -1.69 -2.67
C MET A 215 5.37 -2.83 -3.66
N VAL A 216 4.82 -4.03 -3.40
CA VAL A 216 4.89 -5.16 -4.35
C VAL A 216 4.16 -4.82 -5.66
N SER A 217 3.02 -4.14 -5.61
CA SER A 217 2.28 -3.73 -6.81
C SER A 217 3.10 -2.80 -7.70
N HIS A 218 3.86 -1.87 -7.11
CA HIS A 218 4.82 -1.04 -7.86
C HIS A 218 5.93 -1.88 -8.51
N VAL A 219 6.53 -2.83 -7.77
CA VAL A 219 7.54 -3.74 -8.36
C VAL A 219 6.95 -4.56 -9.51
N LYS A 220 5.75 -5.12 -9.35
CA LYS A 220 5.05 -5.88 -10.41
C LYS A 220 4.86 -5.03 -11.68
N ALA A 221 4.46 -3.76 -11.51
CA ALA A 221 4.30 -2.83 -12.63
C ALA A 221 5.64 -2.56 -13.34
N LEU A 222 6.71 -2.28 -12.58
CA LEU A 222 8.07 -2.07 -13.11
C LEU A 222 8.62 -3.30 -13.84
N VAL A 223 8.46 -4.49 -13.25
CA VAL A 223 8.90 -5.75 -13.85
C VAL A 223 8.16 -6.00 -15.17
N SER A 224 6.86 -5.73 -15.22
CA SER A 224 6.09 -5.83 -16.47
C SER A 224 6.50 -4.78 -17.52
N ALA A 225 6.84 -3.56 -17.09
CA ALA A 225 7.42 -2.56 -17.98
C ALA A 225 8.79 -3.02 -18.53
N ALA A 226 9.65 -3.58 -17.70
CA ALA A 226 10.97 -4.09 -18.10
C ALA A 226 10.87 -5.26 -19.10
N VAL A 227 9.89 -6.17 -18.93
CA VAL A 227 9.62 -7.25 -19.89
C VAL A 227 9.17 -6.67 -21.24
N ARG A 228 8.25 -5.69 -21.25
CA ARG A 228 7.79 -5.04 -22.50
C ARG A 228 8.87 -4.19 -23.17
N ALA A 229 9.81 -3.65 -22.38
CA ALA A 229 11.00 -2.97 -22.87
C ALA A 229 12.13 -3.95 -23.29
N SER A 230 11.85 -5.26 -23.33
CA SER A 230 12.79 -6.32 -23.73
C SER A 230 14.09 -6.37 -22.90
N MET A 231 14.07 -5.89 -21.65
CA MET A 231 15.22 -5.99 -20.76
C MET A 231 15.48 -7.42 -20.28
N PHE A 232 14.41 -8.18 -20.06
CA PHE A 232 14.46 -9.59 -19.68
C PHE A 232 13.14 -10.31 -20.01
N GLY A 233 13.20 -11.64 -20.10
CA GLY A 233 12.04 -12.48 -20.41
C GLY A 233 11.12 -12.77 -19.21
N PRO A 234 9.94 -13.37 -19.44
CA PRO A 234 8.93 -13.61 -18.40
C PRO A 234 9.40 -14.54 -17.26
N TYR A 235 10.24 -15.54 -17.55
CA TYR A 235 10.80 -16.39 -16.49
C TYR A 235 11.81 -15.66 -15.60
N GLN A 236 12.61 -14.77 -16.19
CA GLN A 236 13.53 -13.92 -15.44
C GLN A 236 12.74 -12.91 -14.59
N ALA A 237 11.63 -12.38 -15.10
CA ALA A 237 10.71 -11.53 -14.35
C ALA A 237 10.17 -12.24 -13.09
N GLN A 238 9.70 -13.48 -13.22
CA GLN A 238 9.24 -14.26 -12.06
C GLN A 238 10.39 -14.58 -11.09
N LYS A 239 11.59 -14.86 -11.61
CA LYS A 239 12.79 -15.04 -10.76
C LYS A 239 13.10 -13.78 -9.95
N VAL A 240 12.94 -12.59 -10.52
CA VAL A 240 13.12 -11.32 -9.80
C VAL A 240 12.04 -11.16 -8.72
N LEU A 241 10.77 -11.36 -9.06
CA LEU A 241 9.65 -11.21 -8.11
C LEU A 241 9.70 -12.23 -6.96
N ALA A 242 10.14 -13.46 -7.23
CA ALA A 242 10.32 -14.51 -6.22
C ALA A 242 11.66 -14.39 -5.46
N GLY A 243 12.54 -13.47 -5.86
CA GLY A 243 13.87 -13.32 -5.28
C GLY A 243 13.83 -12.63 -3.91
N GLU A 244 14.64 -13.15 -2.99
CA GLU A 244 14.82 -12.57 -1.64
C GLU A 244 15.27 -11.10 -1.68
N GLU A 245 16.04 -10.72 -2.70
CA GLU A 245 16.52 -9.35 -2.86
C GLU A 245 15.37 -8.33 -2.95
N VAL A 246 14.33 -8.64 -3.74
CA VAL A 246 13.16 -7.75 -3.89
C VAL A 246 12.40 -7.65 -2.58
N GLN A 247 12.16 -8.79 -1.92
CA GLN A 247 11.52 -8.81 -0.61
C GLN A 247 12.29 -7.96 0.40
N ARG A 248 13.62 -8.12 0.47
CA ARG A 248 14.49 -7.33 1.36
C ARG A 248 14.47 -5.84 1.04
N LEU A 249 14.46 -5.47 -0.25
CA LEU A 249 14.35 -4.06 -0.66
C LEU A 249 13.02 -3.45 -0.23
N ILE A 250 11.91 -4.17 -0.44
CA ILE A 250 10.56 -3.73 -0.04
C ILE A 250 10.50 -3.57 1.49
N THR A 251 10.91 -4.58 2.25
CA THR A 251 10.89 -4.52 3.72
C THR A 251 11.71 -3.33 4.22
N ARG A 252 12.92 -3.11 3.67
CA ARG A 252 13.78 -1.99 4.07
C ARG A 252 13.13 -0.63 3.84
N VAL A 253 12.48 -0.42 2.70
CA VAL A 253 11.85 0.90 2.43
C VAL A 253 10.58 1.08 3.26
N ILE A 254 9.86 0.00 3.59
CA ILE A 254 8.71 0.05 4.51
C ILE A 254 9.16 0.42 5.92
N GLU A 255 10.21 -0.24 6.43
CA GLU A 255 10.79 0.06 7.75
C GLU A 255 11.28 1.51 7.81
N ARG A 256 11.92 2.00 6.75
CA ARG A 256 12.43 3.37 6.67
C ARG A 256 11.31 4.41 6.78
N GLU A 257 10.20 4.20 6.08
CA GLU A 257 9.11 5.18 5.99
C GLU A 257 7.99 4.96 7.03
N TRP A 258 8.11 3.96 7.90
CA TRP A 258 7.02 3.50 8.76
C TRP A 258 6.42 4.60 9.64
N ASP A 259 7.29 5.43 10.21
CA ASP A 259 6.94 6.54 11.10
C ASP A 259 7.22 7.91 10.48
N THR A 260 7.53 7.96 9.16
CA THR A 260 7.74 9.21 8.46
C THR A 260 6.42 9.95 8.33
N ARG A 261 6.42 11.23 8.71
CA ARG A 261 5.23 12.07 8.63
C ARG A 261 5.00 12.54 7.19
N VAL A 262 3.76 12.84 6.84
CA VAL A 262 3.41 13.26 5.47
C VAL A 262 4.07 14.58 5.08
N GLU A 263 4.39 15.44 6.04
CA GLU A 263 5.10 16.70 5.78
C GLU A 263 6.58 16.51 5.46
N GLU A 264 7.14 15.33 5.79
CA GLU A 264 8.52 14.94 5.51
C GLU A 264 8.62 14.02 4.28
N ALA A 265 7.47 13.61 3.72
CA ALA A 265 7.41 12.83 2.51
C ALA A 265 7.91 13.65 1.31
N GLY A 266 8.78 13.05 0.50
CA GLY A 266 9.43 13.79 -0.58
C GLY A 266 10.35 12.96 -1.46
N GLN A 267 10.83 13.59 -2.53
CA GLN A 267 11.68 12.93 -3.52
C GLN A 267 13.10 12.68 -2.96
N SER A 268 13.40 11.44 -2.58
CA SER A 268 14.73 11.04 -2.11
C SER A 268 15.75 10.82 -3.22
N VAL A 269 15.30 10.64 -4.47
CA VAL A 269 16.14 10.36 -5.63
C VAL A 269 15.77 11.32 -6.77
N PRO A 270 16.34 12.53 -6.82
CA PRO A 270 15.93 13.58 -7.78
C PRO A 270 15.98 13.14 -9.25
N VAL A 271 16.90 12.24 -9.60
CA VAL A 271 17.01 11.71 -10.96
C VAL A 271 15.80 10.88 -11.39
N MET A 272 15.07 10.26 -10.44
CA MET A 272 13.84 9.53 -10.75
C MET A 272 12.75 10.48 -11.25
N ASP A 273 12.56 11.62 -10.58
CA ASP A 273 11.61 12.65 -10.99
C ASP A 273 11.93 13.19 -12.39
N LEU A 274 13.22 13.39 -12.67
CA LEU A 274 13.69 13.81 -13.99
C LEU A 274 13.36 12.76 -15.06
N TRP A 275 13.58 11.47 -14.81
CA TRP A 275 13.25 10.43 -15.79
C TRP A 275 11.74 10.29 -16.00
N ILE A 276 10.92 10.38 -14.95
CA ILE A 276 9.47 10.37 -15.08
C ILE A 276 9.01 11.58 -15.91
N GLY A 277 9.47 12.79 -15.60
CA GLY A 277 9.08 14.00 -16.33
C GLY A 277 9.55 14.01 -17.79
N ARG A 278 10.76 13.52 -18.06
CA ARG A 278 11.30 13.44 -19.43
C ARG A 278 10.62 12.38 -20.31
N HIS A 279 9.72 11.57 -19.76
CA HIS A 279 8.93 10.62 -20.53
C HIS A 279 8.16 11.29 -21.68
N GLU A 280 7.65 12.50 -21.45
CA GLU A 280 6.94 13.27 -22.48
C GLU A 280 7.82 13.68 -23.67
N LEU A 281 9.13 13.72 -23.49
CA LEU A 281 10.09 14.14 -24.51
C LEU A 281 10.55 12.99 -25.41
N LEU A 282 10.12 11.75 -25.13
CA LEU A 282 10.47 10.60 -25.93
C LEU A 282 9.72 10.62 -27.27
N TYR A 283 10.47 10.51 -28.38
CA TYR A 283 9.92 10.51 -29.73
C TYR A 283 8.98 9.31 -29.98
N SER A 284 9.38 8.12 -29.55
CA SER A 284 8.56 6.90 -29.57
C SER A 284 8.32 6.45 -28.13
N ARG A 285 7.07 6.12 -27.81
CA ARG A 285 6.63 5.72 -26.46
C ARG A 285 5.82 4.43 -26.53
N ILE A 286 6.18 3.46 -25.70
CA ILE A 286 5.37 2.25 -25.47
C ILE A 286 4.52 2.35 -24.20
N PHE A 287 4.87 3.24 -23.27
CA PHE A 287 4.11 3.49 -22.06
C PHE A 287 3.44 4.87 -22.07
N ASN A 288 2.34 4.94 -21.34
CA ASN A 288 1.54 6.14 -21.15
C ASN A 288 2.07 7.05 -20.03
N SER A 289 3.31 6.82 -19.53
CA SER A 289 3.81 7.37 -18.25
C SER A 289 3.34 8.79 -18.00
#